data_AF-T1G6S7-F1
#
_entry.id   AF-T1G6S7-F1
#
_cell.length_a   1.000
_cell.length_b   1.000
_cell.length_c   1.000
_cell.angle_alpha   90.00
_cell.angle_beta   90.00
_cell.angle_gamma   90.00
#
_symmetry.space_group_name_H-M   'P 1'
#
loop_
_entity.id
_entity.type
_entity.pdbx_description
1 polymer ?
#
loop_
_entity_poly.entity_id
_entity_poly.type
_entity_poly.pdbx_seq_one_letter_code
_entity_poly.pdbx_strand_id
1 'polypeptide(L)'
;MHACRQPMEGQLSKYTNVMKGWQYRWFVLNPELGRLEYFEKEEHKKLQKPSRGNVMLAGAVICPSDEDSQTFIVNAVNGEVYRLKALDARERQHWVNRLRATAEYHGDFMVSLIGWLVFKLCG
;
A
#
# COMPACT_ATOMS: atom_id res chain seq x y z
N MET A 1 7.67 16.84 -9.79
CA MET A 1 7.95 15.38 -9.75
C MET A 1 8.56 14.87 -8.43
N HIS A 2 8.87 15.70 -7.42
CA HIS A 2 9.48 15.24 -6.16
C HIS A 2 8.48 14.84 -5.05
N ALA A 3 7.23 15.32 -5.09
CA ALA A 3 6.25 15.09 -4.03
C ALA A 3 5.73 13.64 -3.97
N CYS A 4 5.71 12.92 -5.09
CA CYS A 4 5.23 11.52 -5.12
C CYS A 4 6.19 10.54 -4.43
N ARG A 5 7.49 10.88 -4.32
CA ARG A 5 8.53 10.02 -3.73
C ARG A 5 8.65 10.11 -2.20
N GLN A 6 8.03 11.12 -1.58
CA GLN A 6 8.11 11.30 -0.13
C GLN A 6 7.41 10.14 0.61
N PRO A 7 8.03 9.49 1.60
CA PRO A 7 7.34 8.53 2.44
C PRO A 7 6.04 9.12 2.99
N MET A 8 4.98 8.31 3.03
CA MET A 8 3.69 8.69 3.58
C MET A 8 3.40 7.75 4.74
N GLU A 9 3.05 8.31 5.90
CA GLU A 9 2.69 7.52 7.07
C GLU A 9 1.45 8.10 7.74
N GLY A 10 0.72 7.24 8.45
CA GLY A 10 -0.49 7.65 9.14
C GLY A 10 -1.28 6.48 9.71
N GLN A 11 -2.23 6.81 10.57
CA GLN A 11 -3.09 5.82 11.19
C GLN A 11 -4.23 5.44 10.24
N LEU A 12 -4.43 4.14 10.04
CA LEU A 12 -5.59 3.58 9.37
C LEU A 12 -6.20 2.47 10.23
N SER A 13 -7.48 2.22 10.08
CA SER A 13 -8.10 1.01 10.61
C SER A 13 -7.92 -0.12 9.61
N LYS A 14 -7.28 -1.22 10.01
CA LYS A 14 -7.15 -2.45 9.23
C LYS A 14 -8.19 -3.46 9.71
N TYR A 15 -8.99 -4.00 8.79
CA TYR A 15 -9.83 -5.14 9.12
C TYR A 15 -8.98 -6.40 9.32
N THR A 16 -9.21 -7.11 10.42
CA THR A 16 -8.41 -8.28 10.81
C THR A 16 -9.15 -9.57 10.57
N ASN A 17 -10.30 -9.77 11.24
CA ASN A 17 -11.23 -10.87 11.02
C ASN A 17 -12.57 -10.52 11.70
N VAL A 18 -13.57 -11.40 11.57
CA VAL A 18 -14.91 -11.20 12.17
C VAL A 18 -14.86 -11.02 13.69
N MET A 19 -13.96 -11.73 14.38
CA MET A 19 -13.86 -11.68 15.85
C MET A 19 -13.21 -10.38 16.35
N LYS A 20 -12.14 -9.92 15.68
CA LYS A 20 -11.35 -8.76 16.10
C LYS A 20 -11.76 -7.46 15.40
N GLY A 21 -12.49 -7.55 14.28
CA GLY A 21 -12.98 -6.42 13.51
C GLY A 21 -11.88 -5.49 12.99
N TRP A 22 -12.21 -4.19 12.99
CA TRP A 22 -11.33 -3.10 12.62
C TRP A 22 -10.37 -2.75 13.75
N GLN A 23 -9.09 -2.58 13.43
CA GLN A 23 -8.05 -2.30 14.40
C GLN A 23 -7.15 -1.17 13.89
N TYR A 24 -6.88 -0.17 14.73
CA TYR A 24 -5.95 0.90 14.39
C TYR A 24 -4.54 0.36 14.21
N ARG A 25 -3.89 0.73 13.11
CA ARG A 25 -2.52 0.38 12.78
C ARG A 25 -1.84 1.59 12.16
N TRP A 26 -0.54 1.72 12.42
CA TRP A 26 0.28 2.75 11.80
C TRP A 26 0.82 2.22 10.48
N PHE A 27 0.40 2.81 9.37
CA PHE A 27 0.85 2.42 8.04
C PHE A 27 1.97 3.34 7.58
N VAL A 28 2.93 2.75 6.86
CA VAL A 28 4.04 3.45 6.23
C VAL A 28 4.11 2.98 4.78
N LEU A 29 3.91 3.92 3.87
CA LEU A 29 4.17 3.76 2.44
C LEU A 29 5.59 4.25 2.16
N ASN A 30 6.40 3.38 1.59
CA ASN A 30 7.69 3.71 1.00
C ASN A 30 7.54 3.69 -0.53
N PRO A 31 7.39 4.86 -1.19
CA PRO A 31 7.21 4.93 -2.65
C PRO A 31 8.46 4.50 -3.42
N GLU A 32 9.65 4.66 -2.84
CA GLU A 32 10.91 4.29 -3.50
C GLU A 32 11.07 2.77 -3.58
N LEU A 33 10.70 2.06 -2.51
CA LEU A 33 10.73 0.59 -2.47
C LEU A 33 9.43 -0.06 -3.00
N GLY A 34 8.40 0.73 -3.29
CA GLY A 34 7.10 0.21 -3.74
C GLY A 34 6.43 -0.66 -2.69
N ARG A 35 6.57 -0.31 -1.41
CA ARG A 35 6.13 -1.15 -0.27
C ARG A 35 5.17 -0.39 0.64
N LEU A 36 4.11 -1.07 1.05
CA LEU A 36 3.23 -0.63 2.14
C LEU A 36 3.39 -1.59 3.31
N GLU A 37 3.82 -1.07 4.46
CA GLU A 37 3.97 -1.85 5.69
C GLU A 37 3.15 -1.25 6.82
N TYR A 38 2.88 -2.06 7.85
CA TYR A 38 2.15 -1.59 9.02
C TYR A 38 2.72 -2.08 10.33
N PHE A 39 2.58 -1.24 11.34
CA PHE A 39 2.98 -1.47 12.72
C PHE A 39 1.76 -1.41 13.63
N GLU A 40 1.91 -1.99 14.82
CA GLU A 40 0.84 -1.95 15.82
C GLU A 40 0.56 -0.52 16.31
N LYS A 41 1.62 0.30 16.42
CA LYS A 41 1.58 1.73 16.79
C LYS A 41 2.68 2.50 16.06
N GLU A 42 2.57 3.83 15.99
CA GLU A 42 3.61 4.71 15.43
C GLU A 42 4.96 4.54 16.14
N GLU A 43 4.93 4.46 17.46
CA GLU A 43 6.12 4.28 18.32
C GLU A 43 6.95 3.06 17.94
N HIS A 44 6.29 1.99 17.47
CA HIS A 44 6.98 0.75 17.10
C HIS A 44 7.91 0.96 15.90
N LYS A 45 7.51 1.80 14.94
CA LYS A 45 8.37 2.18 13.83
C LYS A 45 9.55 3.03 14.32
N LYS A 46 9.33 3.99 15.22
CA LYS A 46 10.40 4.85 15.78
C LYS A 46 11.43 4.03 16.57
N LEU A 47 10.97 3.03 17.31
CA LEU A 47 11.81 2.10 18.07
C LEU A 47 12.38 0.95 17.22
N GLN A 48 12.21 0.99 15.89
CA GLN A 48 12.67 -0.04 14.94
C GLN A 48 12.20 -1.46 15.31
N LYS A 49 11.01 -1.57 15.93
CA LYS A 49 10.37 -2.88 16.15
C LYS A 49 9.96 -3.47 14.79
N PRO A 50 9.89 -4.81 14.67
CA PRO A 50 9.45 -5.44 13.44
C PRO A 50 8.05 -4.98 13.01
N SER A 51 7.86 -4.76 11.71
CA SER A 51 6.53 -4.56 11.15
C SER A 51 5.70 -5.83 11.32
N ARG A 52 4.38 -5.64 11.45
CA ARG A 52 3.44 -6.76 11.61
C ARG A 52 3.08 -7.41 10.28
N GLY A 53 3.32 -6.72 9.19
CA GLY A 53 3.15 -7.21 7.82
C GLY A 53 3.47 -6.11 6.82
N ASN A 54 3.73 -6.51 5.59
CA ASN A 54 3.98 -5.61 4.48
C ASN A 54 3.51 -6.26 3.17
N VAL A 55 3.16 -5.42 2.19
CA VAL A 55 2.82 -5.84 0.83
C VAL A 55 3.64 -5.03 -0.18
N MET A 56 4.00 -5.70 -1.28
CA MET A 56 4.57 -5.04 -2.45
C MET A 56 3.43 -4.46 -3.30
N LEU A 57 3.63 -3.23 -3.78
CA LEU A 57 2.63 -2.50 -4.57
C LEU A 57 2.81 -2.68 -6.08
N ALA A 58 3.94 -3.22 -6.55
CA ALA A 58 4.12 -3.54 -7.96
C ALA A 58 3.00 -4.47 -8.45
N GLY A 59 2.14 -3.97 -9.34
CA GLY A 59 0.97 -4.69 -9.85
C GLY A 59 -0.21 -4.81 -8.86
N ALA A 60 -0.16 -4.16 -7.69
CA ALA A 60 -1.27 -4.15 -6.75
C ALA A 60 -2.43 -3.27 -7.25
N VAL A 61 -3.66 -3.67 -6.92
CA VAL A 61 -4.88 -2.94 -7.30
C VAL A 61 -5.51 -2.29 -6.07
N ILE A 62 -5.74 -0.97 -6.14
CA ILE A 62 -6.34 -0.18 -5.07
C ILE A 62 -7.77 0.20 -5.44
N CYS A 63 -8.73 -0.26 -4.65
CA CYS A 63 -10.18 -0.08 -4.87
C CYS A 63 -10.83 0.70 -3.70
N PRO A 64 -11.15 1.99 -3.87
CA PRO A 64 -12.05 2.70 -2.96
C PRO A 64 -13.42 2.02 -2.88
N SER A 65 -14.07 2.10 -1.71
CA SER A 65 -15.44 1.64 -1.55
C SER A 65 -16.44 2.61 -2.19
N ASP A 66 -17.48 2.08 -2.81
CA ASP A 66 -18.65 2.82 -3.28
C ASP A 66 -19.73 2.96 -2.19
N GLU A 67 -19.68 2.14 -1.13
CA GLU A 67 -20.67 2.12 -0.04
C GLU A 67 -20.43 3.20 1.01
N ASP A 68 -19.16 3.57 1.22
CA ASP A 68 -18.78 4.57 2.21
C ASP A 68 -17.58 5.40 1.73
N SER A 69 -17.41 6.58 2.33
CA SER A 69 -16.40 7.54 1.90
C SER A 69 -15.02 7.33 2.53
N GLN A 70 -14.81 6.32 3.38
CA GLN A 70 -13.59 6.14 4.18
C GLN A 70 -12.82 4.84 3.85
N THR A 71 -13.51 3.83 3.35
CA THR A 71 -12.99 2.48 3.15
C THR A 71 -12.38 2.31 1.76
N PHE A 72 -11.32 1.50 1.67
CA PHE A 72 -10.69 1.05 0.44
C PHE A 72 -9.98 -0.29 0.64
N ILE A 73 -9.69 -0.98 -0.45
CA ILE A 73 -9.01 -2.28 -0.46
C ILE A 73 -7.71 -2.16 -1.25
N VAL A 74 -6.64 -2.75 -0.71
CA VAL A 74 -5.38 -3.00 -1.43
C VAL A 74 -5.28 -4.49 -1.70
N ASN A 75 -5.33 -4.87 -2.97
CA ASN A 75 -5.15 -6.25 -3.43
C ASN A 75 -3.74 -6.40 -3.99
N ALA A 76 -2.88 -7.10 -3.27
CA ALA A 76 -1.50 -7.34 -3.69
C ALA A 76 -1.41 -8.59 -4.58
N VAL A 77 -0.39 -8.63 -5.44
CA VAL A 77 -0.17 -9.73 -6.40
C VAL A 77 0.10 -11.06 -5.70
N ASN A 78 0.67 -11.02 -4.48
CA ASN A 78 0.91 -12.21 -3.66
C ASN A 78 -0.36 -12.81 -3.02
N GLY A 79 -1.54 -12.27 -3.34
CA GLY A 79 -2.83 -12.72 -2.80
C GLY A 79 -3.21 -12.08 -1.46
N GLU A 80 -2.35 -11.25 -0.86
CA GLU A 80 -2.72 -10.52 0.35
C GLU A 80 -3.74 -9.41 0.04
N VAL A 81 -4.78 -9.34 0.88
CA VAL A 81 -5.85 -8.34 0.77
C VAL A 81 -5.92 -7.52 2.05
N TYR A 82 -5.64 -6.22 1.95
CA TYR A 82 -5.80 -5.28 3.06
C TYR A 82 -7.07 -4.46 2.86
N ARG A 83 -8.07 -4.70 3.72
CA ARG A 83 -9.24 -3.82 3.86
C ARG A 83 -8.91 -2.73 4.87
N LEU A 84 -8.90 -1.48 4.41
CA LEU A 84 -8.43 -0.32 5.14
C LEU A 84 -9.52 0.74 5.21
N LYS A 85 -9.54 1.48 6.31
CA LYS A 85 -10.45 2.61 6.53
C LYS A 85 -9.65 3.81 7.04
N ALA A 86 -9.80 4.94 6.35
CA ALA A 86 -9.19 6.22 6.72
C ALA A 86 -10.09 7.02 7.68
N LEU A 87 -9.56 8.11 8.24
CA LEU A 87 -10.33 8.98 9.15
C LEU A 87 -11.52 9.64 8.45
N ASP A 88 -11.33 10.08 7.22
CA ASP A 88 -12.36 10.77 6.43
C ASP A 88 -12.13 10.55 4.92
N ALA A 89 -13.03 11.14 4.11
CA ALA A 89 -12.98 11.04 2.66
C ALA A 89 -11.73 11.65 2.03
N ARG A 90 -11.22 12.73 2.62
CA ARG A 90 -10.03 13.43 2.14
C ARG A 90 -8.79 12.58 2.39
N GLU A 91 -8.65 12.04 3.60
CA GLU A 91 -7.57 11.11 3.94
C GLU A 91 -7.63 9.84 3.11
N ARG A 92 -8.82 9.24 2.93
CA ARG A 92 -9.00 8.09 2.03
C ARG A 92 -8.46 8.41 0.64
N GLN A 93 -8.89 9.51 0.05
CA GLN A 93 -8.47 9.88 -1.30
C GLN A 93 -6.97 10.13 -1.38
N HIS A 94 -6.39 10.73 -0.32
CA HIS A 94 -4.95 10.95 -0.25
C HIS A 94 -4.18 9.63 -0.26
N TRP A 95 -4.55 8.67 0.60
CA TRP A 95 -3.96 7.32 0.61
C TRP A 95 -4.12 6.61 -0.74
N VAL A 96 -5.35 6.57 -1.28
CA VAL A 96 -5.64 5.92 -2.56
C VAL A 96 -4.77 6.46 -3.68
N ASN A 97 -4.67 7.78 -3.81
CA ASN A 97 -3.88 8.42 -4.86
C ASN A 97 -2.39 8.06 -4.75
N ARG A 98 -1.84 8.10 -3.53
CA ARG A 98 -0.41 7.81 -3.30
C ARG A 98 -0.08 6.34 -3.53
N LEU A 99 -0.97 5.44 -3.12
CA LEU A 99 -0.80 4.01 -3.33
C LEU A 99 -0.91 3.63 -4.81
N ARG A 100 -1.90 4.17 -5.54
CA ARG A 100 -2.05 3.95 -6.99
C ARG A 100 -0.84 4.45 -7.77
N ALA A 101 -0.41 5.69 -7.54
CA ALA A 101 0.76 6.24 -8.21
C ALA A 101 2.04 5.41 -7.94
N THR A 102 2.17 4.85 -6.74
CA THR A 102 3.29 3.96 -6.41
C THR A 102 3.16 2.62 -7.12
N ALA A 103 1.97 2.02 -7.12
CA ALA A 103 1.70 0.74 -7.79
C ALA A 103 1.93 0.82 -9.30
N GLU A 104 1.47 1.89 -9.94
CA GLU A 104 1.68 2.18 -11.37
C GLU A 104 3.16 2.30 -11.69
N TYR A 105 3.89 3.17 -10.98
CA TYR A 105 5.32 3.39 -11.21
C TYR A 105 6.15 2.09 -11.12
N HIS A 106 5.89 1.26 -10.10
CA HIS A 106 6.60 0.00 -9.91
C HIS A 106 6.09 -1.11 -10.85
N GLY A 107 4.82 -1.09 -11.23
CA GLY A 107 4.25 -2.01 -12.22
C GLY A 107 4.88 -1.80 -13.60
N ASP A 108 4.94 -0.56 -14.08
CA ASP A 108 5.52 -0.21 -15.38
C ASP A 108 7.01 -0.56 -15.45
N PHE A 109 7.74 -0.33 -14.35
CA PHE A 109 9.15 -0.72 -14.23
C PHE A 109 9.31 -2.25 -14.36
N MET A 110 8.47 -3.02 -13.67
CA MET A 110 8.50 -4.48 -13.75
C MET A 110 8.15 -5.01 -15.14
N VAL A 111 7.12 -4.45 -15.79
CA VAL A 111 6.74 -4.82 -17.16
C VAL A 111 7.87 -4.52 -18.14
N SER A 112 8.50 -3.35 -18.03
CA SER A 112 9.62 -2.94 -18.88
C SER A 112 10.84 -3.85 -18.71
N LEU A 113 11.18 -4.20 -17.46
CA LEU A 113 12.30 -5.09 -17.15
C LEU A 113 12.07 -6.50 -17.69
N ILE A 114 10.86 -7.04 -17.51
CA ILE A 114 10.49 -8.36 -18.05
C ILE A 114 10.57 -8.34 -19.58
N GLY A 115 10.04 -7.29 -20.23
CA GLY A 115 10.13 -7.13 -21.67
C GLY A 115 11.57 -7.14 -22.18
N TRP A 116 12.47 -6.40 -21.51
CA TRP A 116 13.90 -6.39 -21.86
C TRP A 116 14.59 -7.74 -21.64
N LEU A 117 14.28 -8.43 -20.54
CA LEU A 117 14.81 -9.76 -20.24
C LEU A 117 14.37 -10.79 -21.30
N VAL A 118 13.09 -10.76 -21.68
CA VAL A 118 12.56 -11.62 -22.76
C VAL A 118 13.26 -11.32 -24.08
N PHE A 119 13.42 -10.04 -24.44
CA PHE A 119 14.17 -9.65 -25.64
C PHE A 119 15.62 -10.16 -25.63
N LYS A 120 16.29 -10.11 -24.48
CA LYS A 120 17.68 -10.56 -24.33
C LYS A 120 17.85 -12.09 -24.34
N LEU A 121 16.86 -12.85 -23.90
CA LEU A 121 16.91 -14.31 -23.87
C LEU A 121 16.46 -14.95 -25.19
N CYS A 122 15.64 -14.25 -25.98
CA CYS A 122 15.14 -14.71 -27.27
C CYS A 122 15.86 -14.07 -28.48
N GLY A 123 16.90 -13.25 -28.25
CA GLY A 123 17.68 -12.54 -29.27
C GLY A 123 19.16 -12.89 -29.24
#